data_AF-A0A972V3V8-F1
#
_entry.id   AF-A0A972V3V8-F1
#
_cell.length_a   1.000
_cell.length_b   1.000
_cell.length_c   1.000
_cell.angle_alpha   90.00
_cell.angle_beta   90.00
_cell.angle_gamma   90.00
#
_symmetry.space_group_name_H-M   'P 1'
#
loop_
_entity.id
_entity.type
_entity.pdbx_description
1 polymer ?
#
loop_
_entity_poly.entity_id
_entity_poly.type
_entity_poly.pdbx_seq_one_letter_code
_entity_poly.pdbx_strand_id
1 'polypeptide(L)'
;MRIYGFDWDEQNLEHIGKHGVRDYEVEEVVLFGKPIFQKSLDNTYVAFGITQDGRYLLVVFIAKGHGLIRSITARDMTDREKHNYRKRR
;
A
#
# COMPACT_ATOMS: atom_id res chain seq x y z
N MET A 1 -6.85 3.61 12.37
CA MET A 1 -7.62 3.68 11.10
C MET A 1 -8.10 2.28 10.79
N ARG A 2 -9.38 2.10 10.45
CA ARG A 2 -9.93 0.79 10.05
C ARG A 2 -10.28 0.88 8.57
N ILE A 3 -9.67 0.02 7.77
CA ILE A 3 -9.83 -0.04 6.32
C ILE A 3 -10.60 -1.32 6.02
N TYR A 4 -11.61 -1.22 5.15
CA TYR A 4 -12.48 -2.34 4.76
C TYR A 4 -12.42 -2.65 3.27
N GLY A 5 -11.89 -1.75 2.45
CA GLY A 5 -11.83 -1.94 1.01
C GLY A 5 -11.21 -0.76 0.28
N PHE A 6 -11.21 -0.87 -1.04
CA PHE A 6 -10.59 0.06 -1.96
C PHE A 6 -11.62 0.66 -2.92
N ASP A 7 -11.38 1.92 -3.26
CA ASP A 7 -12.06 2.67 -4.30
C ASP A 7 -11.20 2.62 -5.58
N TRP A 8 -11.16 1.44 -6.19
CA TRP A 8 -10.44 1.15 -7.44
C TRP A 8 -11.13 1.78 -8.64
N ASP A 9 -10.34 2.28 -9.58
CA ASP A 9 -10.75 2.72 -10.90
C ASP A 9 -9.69 2.34 -11.94
N GLU A 10 -10.01 2.41 -13.22
CA GLU A 10 -9.09 1.99 -14.28
C GLU A 10 -7.75 2.77 -14.23
N GLN A 11 -7.80 4.05 -13.87
CA GLN A 11 -6.62 4.91 -13.81
C GLN A 11 -5.65 4.47 -12.71
N ASN A 12 -6.16 4.17 -11.51
CA ASN A 12 -5.30 3.77 -10.39
C ASN A 12 -4.82 2.32 -10.54
N LEU A 13 -5.61 1.43 -11.16
CA LEU A 13 -5.18 0.08 -11.56
C LEU A 13 -4.04 0.13 -12.59
N GLU A 14 -4.19 0.94 -13.64
CA GLU A 14 -3.15 1.11 -14.66
C GLU A 14 -1.87 1.70 -14.06
N HIS A 15 -2.00 2.67 -13.13
CA HIS A 15 -0.85 3.31 -12.49
C HIS A 15 -0.02 2.33 -11.65
N ILE A 16 -0.66 1.50 -10.80
CA ILE A 16 0.09 0.47 -10.05
C ILE A 16 0.63 -0.62 -10.97
N GLY A 17 -0.08 -0.94 -12.06
CA GLY A 17 0.36 -1.88 -13.09
C GLY A 17 1.67 -1.45 -13.77
N LYS A 18 1.90 -0.14 -13.96
CA LYS A 18 3.17 0.41 -14.46
C LYS A 18 4.37 0.13 -13.53
N HIS A 19 4.11 -0.19 -12.27
CA HIS A 19 5.11 -0.62 -11.30
C HIS A 19 5.19 -2.15 -11.15
N GLY A 20 4.48 -2.92 -11.98
CA GLY A 20 4.43 -4.38 -11.85
C GLY A 20 3.74 -4.84 -10.57
N VAL A 21 2.84 -4.02 -10.03
CA VAL A 21 2.04 -4.34 -8.85
C VAL A 21 0.60 -4.58 -9.29
N ARG A 22 0.01 -5.66 -8.78
CA ARG A 22 -1.40 -5.97 -8.98
C ARG A 22 -2.22 -5.49 -7.79
N ASP A 23 -3.48 -5.17 -8.04
CA ASP A 23 -4.47 -4.74 -7.05
C ASP A 23 -4.56 -5.68 -5.86
N TYR A 24 -4.64 -7.00 -6.11
CA TYR A 24 -4.71 -7.98 -5.03
C TYR A 24 -3.48 -7.95 -4.11
N GLU A 25 -2.29 -7.61 -4.61
CA GLU A 25 -1.08 -7.49 -3.77
C GLU A 25 -1.17 -6.29 -2.84
N VAL A 26 -1.77 -5.20 -3.32
CA VAL A 26 -2.06 -4.00 -2.52
C VAL A 26 -3.09 -4.32 -1.45
N GLU A 27 -4.17 -5.01 -1.82
CA GLU A 27 -5.19 -5.47 -0.88
C GLU A 27 -4.60 -6.38 0.18
N GLU A 28 -3.72 -7.30 -0.22
CA GLU A 28 -3.04 -8.21 0.68
C GLU A 28 -2.22 -7.46 1.73
N VAL A 29 -1.38 -6.53 1.30
CA VAL A 29 -0.55 -5.72 2.19
C VAL A 29 -1.38 -4.89 3.17
N VAL A 30 -2.50 -4.32 2.72
CA VAL A 30 -3.25 -3.33 3.51
C VAL A 30 -4.35 -3.94 4.38
N LEU A 31 -5.09 -4.93 3.88
CA LEU A 31 -6.27 -5.50 4.55
C LEU A 31 -5.94 -6.76 5.36
N PHE A 32 -5.11 -7.63 4.79
CA PHE A 32 -4.85 -8.97 5.33
C PHE A 32 -3.50 -9.10 6.03
N GLY A 33 -2.56 -8.23 5.67
CA GLY A 33 -1.24 -8.15 6.30
C GLY A 33 -1.24 -7.48 7.67
N LYS A 34 -0.03 -7.29 8.21
CA LYS A 34 0.24 -6.41 9.36
C LYS A 34 1.07 -5.22 8.89
N PRO A 35 0.49 -4.32 8.08
CA PRO A 35 1.25 -3.20 7.52
C PRO A 35 1.67 -2.23 8.62
N ILE A 36 2.82 -1.61 8.42
CA ILE A 36 3.22 -0.44 9.19
C ILE A 36 2.66 0.77 8.46
N PHE A 37 1.70 1.46 9.08
CA PHE A 37 1.13 2.69 8.55
C PHE A 37 1.93 3.91 9.01
N GLN A 38 2.19 4.83 8.09
CA GLN A 38 2.80 6.12 8.37
C GLN A 38 1.97 7.22 7.70
N LYS A 39 1.66 8.29 8.43
CA LYS A 39 1.07 9.50 7.85
C LYS A 39 2.15 10.24 7.05
N SER A 40 1.82 10.69 5.85
CA SER A 40 2.69 11.46 4.98
C SER A 40 2.12 12.87 4.77
N LEU A 41 2.71 13.64 3.85
CA LEU A 41 2.26 14.97 3.48
C LEU A 41 0.89 14.92 2.78
N ASP A 42 0.21 16.06 2.73
CA ASP A 42 -1.00 16.28 1.92
C ASP A 42 -2.12 15.26 2.15
N ASN A 43 -2.34 14.88 3.41
CA ASN A 43 -3.37 13.91 3.83
C ASN A 43 -3.23 12.51 3.21
N THR A 44 -2.02 12.15 2.76
CA THR A 44 -1.71 10.81 2.28
C THR A 44 -1.19 9.92 3.41
N TYR A 45 -1.31 8.61 3.20
CA TYR A 45 -0.81 7.57 4.07
C TYR A 45 0.10 6.64 3.28
N VAL A 46 1.07 6.05 3.97
CA VAL A 46 1.94 5.03 3.42
C VAL A 46 1.76 3.75 4.24
N ALA A 47 1.46 2.64 3.58
CA ALA A 47 1.55 1.31 4.14
C ALA A 47 2.81 0.61 3.65
N PHE A 48 3.55 0.04 4.58
CA PHE A 48 4.67 -0.84 4.30
C PHE A 48 4.28 -2.26 4.70
N GLY A 49 4.41 -3.23 3.79
CA GLY A 49 4.14 -4.63 4.11
C GLY A 49 4.82 -5.62 3.19
N ILE A 50 4.52 -6.89 3.41
CA ILE A 50 5.01 -8.00 2.61
C ILE A 50 3.78 -8.77 2.11
N THR A 51 3.76 -9.13 0.83
CA THR A 51 2.78 -10.06 0.25
C THR A 51 3.06 -11.50 0.67
N GLN A 52 2.16 -12.44 0.40
CA GLN A 52 2.33 -13.87 0.69
C GLN A 52 3.50 -14.43 -0.09
N ASP A 53 3.68 -13.95 -1.32
CA ASP A 53 4.79 -14.32 -2.20
C ASP A 53 6.13 -13.68 -1.80
N GLY A 54 6.17 -12.92 -0.70
CA GLY A 54 7.39 -12.35 -0.13
C GLY A 54 7.84 -11.03 -0.74
N ARG A 55 7.02 -10.38 -1.58
CA ARG A 55 7.34 -9.06 -2.13
C ARG A 55 7.13 -7.99 -1.08
N TYR A 56 8.10 -7.10 -0.94
CA TYR A 56 8.03 -5.96 -0.02
C TYR A 56 7.42 -4.77 -0.75
N LEU A 57 6.19 -4.39 -0.40
CA LEU A 57 5.48 -3.31 -1.07
C LEU A 57 5.34 -2.07 -0.20
N LEU A 58 5.54 -0.91 -0.83
CA LEU A 58 5.14 0.39 -0.33
C LEU A 58 3.88 0.81 -1.09
N VAL A 59 2.81 1.11 -0.36
CA VAL A 59 1.53 1.57 -0.90
C VAL A 59 1.23 2.96 -0.36
N VAL A 60 1.06 3.94 -1.26
CA VAL A 60 0.60 5.28 -0.92
C VAL A 60 -0.88 5.37 -1.22
N PHE A 61 -1.68 5.87 -0.27
CA PHE A 61 -3.13 5.99 -0.44
C PHE A 61 -3.71 7.19 0.29
N ILE A 62 -4.95 7.53 -0.07
CA ILE A 62 -5.78 8.50 0.65
C ILE A 62 -7.02 7.81 1.23
N ALA A 63 -7.53 8.31 2.35
CA ALA A 63 -8.80 7.86 2.89
C ALA A 63 -9.97 8.55 2.16
N LYS A 64 -10.96 7.77 1.73
CA LYS A 64 -12.19 8.25 1.05
C LYS A 64 -13.39 8.37 1.98
N GLY A 65 -13.24 7.95 3.24
CA GLY A 65 -14.32 7.88 4.23
C GLY A 65 -14.90 6.46 4.34
N HIS A 66 -15.65 6.19 5.42
CA HIS A 66 -16.30 4.89 5.68
C HIS A 66 -15.37 3.66 5.62
N GLY A 67 -14.06 3.87 5.85
CA GLY A 67 -13.03 2.83 5.76
C GLY A 67 -12.67 2.40 4.33
N LEU A 68 -13.09 3.15 3.31
CA LEU A 68 -12.58 3.03 1.94
C LEU A 68 -11.32 3.88 1.76
N ILE A 69 -10.39 3.37 0.97
CA ILE A 69 -9.16 4.09 0.58
C ILE A 69 -8.99 4.05 -0.94
N ARG A 70 -8.27 5.03 -1.49
CA ARG A 70 -7.85 5.00 -2.89
C ARG A 70 -6.33 4.93 -2.97
N SER A 71 -5.82 3.91 -3.64
CA SER A 71 -4.40 3.78 -3.94
C SER A 71 -3.99 4.91 -4.88
N ILE A 72 -2.95 5.66 -4.50
CA ILE A 72 -2.30 6.64 -5.35
C ILE A 72 -1.18 5.96 -6.14
N THR A 73 -0.33 5.19 -5.44
CA THR A 73 0.74 4.41 -6.06
C THR A 73 1.09 3.21 -5.19
N ALA A 74 1.59 2.15 -5.82
CA ALA A 74 2.14 1.00 -5.14
C ALA A 74 3.35 0.51 -5.93
N ARG A 75 4.43 0.17 -5.23
CA ARG A 75 5.68 -0.31 -5.83
C ARG A 75 6.46 -1.17 -4.86
N ASP A 76 7.45 -1.89 -5.39
CA ASP A 76 8.44 -2.55 -4.56
C ASP A 76 9.20 -1.52 -3.70
N MET A 77 9.49 -1.92 -2.46
CA MET A 77 10.38 -1.18 -1.57
C MET A 77 11.81 -1.21 -2.11
N THR A 78 12.50 -0.08 -2.00
CA THR A 78 13.95 0.01 -2.16
C THR A 78 14.66 -0.74 -1.03
N ASP A 79 15.94 -1.07 -1.20
CA ASP A 79 16.70 -1.79 -0.17
C ASP A 79 16.80 -1.01 1.15
N ARG A 80 16.89 0.32 1.06
CA ARG A 80 16.83 1.21 2.23
C ARG A 80 15.48 1.12 2.96
N GLU A 81 14.38 1.09 2.21
CA GLU A 81 13.03 0.94 2.79
C GLU A 81 12.84 -0.44 3.41
N LYS A 82 13.29 -1.52 2.74
CA LYS A 82 13.28 -2.88 3.29
C LYS A 82 14.05 -2.98 4.60
N HIS A 83 15.24 -2.38 4.65
CA HIS A 83 16.06 -2.33 5.87
C HIS A 83 15.34 -1.61 7.02
N ASN A 84 14.77 -0.43 6.73
CA ASN A 84 14.01 0.33 7.72
C ASN A 84 12.75 -0.41 8.18
N TYR A 85 12.05 -1.08 7.26
CA TYR A 85 10.88 -1.89 7.56
C TYR A 85 11.21 -3.04 8.52
N ARG A 86 12.30 -3.79 8.25
CA ARG A 86 12.76 -4.89 9.11
C ARG A 86 13.14 -4.45 10.52
N LYS A 87 13.64 -3.21 10.70
CA LYS A 87 13.95 -2.66 12.02
C LYS A 87 12.71 -2.28 12.85
N ARG A 88 11.59 -2.03 12.17
CA ARG A 88 10.34 -1.57 12.80
C ARG A 88 9.33 -2.71 13.00
N ARG A 89 9.60 -3.88 12.43
CA ARG A 89 8.79 -5.10 12.56
C ARG A 89 9.28 -5.91 13.75
#